data_AF-A0A2A2QJJ7-F1
#
_entry.id   AF-A0A2A2QJJ7-F1
#
_cell.length_a   1.000
_cell.length_b   1.000
_cell.length_c   1.000
_cell.angle_alpha   90.00
_cell.angle_beta   90.00
_cell.angle_gamma   90.00
#
_symmetry.space_group_name_H-M   'P 1'
#
loop_
_entity.id
_entity.type
_entity.pdbx_description
1 polymer ?
#
loop_
_entity_poly.entity_id
_entity_poly.type
_entity_poly.pdbx_seq_one_letter_code
_entity_poly.pdbx_strand_id
1 'polypeptide(L)'
;MKTRLCLGLLLLCSVIGLRAESFPGLKVIMTAEDYARAGLDKLSPDQLGVIDAALIRHFKAAVSVAAQRQAATDTNSPAVAATTAEAVAADRKRGVLERFGIPTLNNDWRSAPALKARATGWVGGNSFALDNGQVWEGTEPIPFEIAGRDIEIQPRPAGAFALSIEGKNTTVRVRRVK
;
A
#
# COMPACT_ATOMS: atom_id res chain seq x y z
N MET A 1 -26.55 41.00 27.62
CA MET A 1 -25.42 41.96 27.61
C MET A 1 -24.34 41.39 26.68
N LYS A 2 -24.19 42.00 25.49
CA LYS A 2 -22.97 42.72 25.06
C LYS A 2 -21.78 41.83 24.63
N THR A 3 -21.85 41.42 23.36
CA THR A 3 -20.85 41.61 22.29
C THR A 3 -19.33 41.57 22.55
N ARG A 4 -18.70 40.70 21.74
CA ARG A 4 -17.37 40.72 21.07
C ARG A 4 -16.12 40.51 21.93
N LEU A 5 -15.30 39.52 21.57
CA LEU A 5 -14.05 39.78 20.83
C LEU A 5 -13.48 38.47 20.26
N CYS A 6 -13.43 38.39 18.93
CA CYS A 6 -12.54 37.49 18.19
C CYS A 6 -11.10 37.95 18.41
N LEU A 7 -10.16 37.08 18.80
CA LEU A 7 -8.82 37.02 18.16
C LEU A 7 -7.96 35.86 18.67
N GLY A 8 -7.38 35.13 17.72
CA GLY A 8 -6.10 34.42 17.85
C GLY A 8 -6.20 33.05 18.53
N LEU A 9 -5.63 31.96 18.03
CA LEU A 9 -4.52 31.86 17.09
C LEU A 9 -4.63 30.51 16.38
N LEU A 10 -4.94 30.63 15.10
CA LEU A 10 -4.74 29.71 14.00
C LEU A 10 -3.41 28.93 14.17
N LEU A 11 -3.50 27.66 14.56
CA LEU A 11 -2.42 26.69 14.38
C LEU A 11 -2.90 25.60 13.40
N LEU A 12 -3.32 26.04 12.21
CA LEU A 12 -3.29 25.16 11.05
C LEU A 12 -1.82 24.97 10.71
N CYS A 13 -1.27 23.79 11.03
CA CYS A 13 -0.10 23.26 10.38
C CYS A 13 -0.38 23.23 8.86
N SER A 14 0.04 24.29 8.18
CA SER A 14 0.17 24.33 6.73
C SER A 14 1.15 23.23 6.34
N VAL A 15 0.60 22.09 5.92
CA VAL A 15 1.31 21.13 5.09
C VAL A 15 1.66 21.90 3.82
N ILE A 16 2.91 22.37 3.75
CA ILE A 16 3.46 22.90 2.50
C ILE A 16 3.55 21.71 1.56
N GLY A 17 2.50 21.53 0.75
CA GLY A 17 2.54 20.62 -0.37
C GLY A 17 3.69 21.07 -1.27
N LEU A 18 4.69 20.21 -1.44
CA LEU A 18 5.69 20.36 -2.48
C LEU A 18 4.93 20.45 -3.82
N ARG A 19 4.74 21.66 -4.33
CA ARG A 19 4.30 21.83 -5.71
C ARG A 19 5.45 21.43 -6.59
N ALA A 20 5.22 20.42 -7.43
CA ALA A 20 6.09 20.14 -8.56
C ALA A 20 6.03 21.35 -9.49
N GLU A 21 7.02 22.23 -9.41
CA GLU A 21 7.25 23.27 -10.41
C GLU A 21 7.49 22.57 -11.75
N SER A 22 6.55 22.73 -12.69
CA SER A 22 6.72 22.22 -14.05
C SER A 22 7.79 23.07 -14.73
N PHE A 23 8.78 22.43 -15.35
CA PHE A 23 9.86 23.10 -16.06
C PHE A 23 9.28 24.07 -17.11
N PRO A 24 9.58 25.38 -17.04
CA PRO A 24 8.95 26.40 -17.90
C PRO A 24 9.49 26.44 -19.34
N GLY A 25 10.40 25.53 -19.72
CA GLY A 25 11.03 25.46 -21.03
C GLY A 25 12.36 26.22 -21.11
N LEU A 26 13.27 25.78 -21.98
CA LEU A 26 14.62 26.36 -22.09
C LEU A 26 14.63 27.87 -22.40
N LYS A 27 13.69 28.34 -23.22
CA LYS A 27 13.58 29.75 -23.64
C LYS A 27 13.26 30.71 -22.48
N VAL A 28 12.64 30.23 -21.41
CA VAL A 28 12.31 31.04 -20.23
C VAL A 28 13.52 31.15 -19.29
N ILE A 29 14.39 30.13 -19.29
CA ILE A 29 15.51 30.02 -18.37
C ILE A 29 16.79 30.64 -18.96
N MET A 30 16.93 30.61 -20.28
CA MET A 30 18.08 31.18 -20.99
C MET A 30 17.78 32.60 -21.50
N THR A 31 18.82 33.45 -21.52
CA THR A 31 18.73 34.74 -22.21
C THR A 31 18.66 34.52 -23.73
N ALA A 32 18.08 35.47 -24.47
CA ALA A 32 17.95 35.36 -25.93
C ALA A 32 19.32 35.24 -26.63
N GLU A 33 20.36 35.90 -26.10
CA GLU A 33 21.71 35.84 -26.64
C GLU A 33 22.36 34.47 -26.43
N ASP A 34 22.17 33.86 -25.25
CA ASP A 34 22.68 32.52 -24.97
C ASP A 34 21.92 31.45 -25.74
N TYR A 35 20.62 31.65 -25.92
CA TYR A 35 19.78 30.77 -26.73
C TYR A 35 20.22 30.74 -28.20
N ALA A 36 20.52 31.91 -28.77
CA ALA A 36 21.04 32.03 -30.14
C ALA A 36 22.50 31.50 -30.26
N ARG A 37 23.35 31.78 -29.27
CA ARG A 37 24.73 31.25 -29.24
C ARG A 37 24.79 29.73 -29.13
N ALA A 38 23.84 29.13 -28.41
CA ALA A 38 23.67 27.68 -28.32
C ALA A 38 23.08 27.06 -29.60
N GLY A 39 22.67 27.87 -30.59
CA GLY A 39 22.05 27.42 -31.83
C GLY A 39 20.66 26.81 -31.65
N LEU A 40 20.03 27.03 -30.49
CA LEU A 40 18.68 26.54 -30.18
C LEU A 40 17.61 27.31 -30.99
N ASP A 41 17.95 28.46 -31.58
CA ASP A 41 17.11 29.23 -32.49
C ASP A 41 16.89 28.54 -33.85
N LYS A 42 17.77 27.63 -34.23
CA LYS A 42 17.71 26.90 -35.51
C LYS A 42 16.90 25.62 -35.45
N LEU A 43 16.48 25.21 -34.25
CA LEU A 43 15.70 24.00 -34.03
C LEU A 43 14.20 24.26 -34.27
N SER A 44 13.50 23.25 -34.78
CA SER A 44 12.05 23.35 -34.90
C SER A 44 11.38 23.33 -33.51
N PRO A 45 10.16 23.88 -33.37
CA PRO A 45 9.41 23.82 -32.12
C PRO A 45 9.23 22.40 -31.59
N ASP A 46 9.03 21.42 -32.48
CA ASP A 46 8.89 20.01 -32.12
C ASP A 46 10.19 19.44 -31.55
N GLN A 47 11.34 19.77 -32.16
CA GLN A 47 12.66 19.33 -31.68
C GLN A 47 12.97 19.91 -30.30
N LEU A 48 12.63 21.18 -30.08
CA LEU A 48 12.78 21.82 -28.77
C LEU A 48 11.90 21.17 -27.71
N GLY A 49 10.66 20.82 -28.05
CA GLY A 49 9.75 20.11 -27.14
C GLY A 49 10.29 18.74 -26.70
N VAL A 50 10.96 18.01 -27.59
CA VAL A 50 11.61 16.73 -27.23
C VAL A 50 12.75 16.94 -26.23
N ILE A 51 13.55 18.00 -26.41
CA ILE A 51 14.66 18.34 -25.50
C ILE A 51 14.12 18.74 -24.12
N ASP A 52 13.12 19.62 -24.07
CA ASP A 52 12.49 20.06 -22.83
C ASP A 52 11.88 18.86 -22.06
N ALA A 53 11.19 17.96 -22.75
CA ALA A 53 10.62 16.75 -22.15
C ALA A 53 11.69 15.79 -21.60
N ALA A 54 12.81 15.62 -22.32
CA ALA A 54 13.93 14.80 -21.86
C ALA A 54 14.56 15.37 -20.59
N LEU A 55 14.70 16.70 -20.52
CA LEU A 55 15.24 17.41 -19.36
C LEU A 55 14.34 17.27 -18.13
N ILE A 56 13.03 17.45 -18.30
CA ILE A 56 12.02 17.22 -17.25
C ILE A 56 12.15 15.81 -16.67
N ARG A 57 12.23 14.79 -17.54
CA ARG A 57 12.33 13.39 -17.12
C ARG A 57 13.61 13.13 -16.31
N HIS A 58 14.73 13.68 -16.76
CA HIS A 58 16.02 13.49 -16.08
C HIS A 58 16.05 14.13 -14.69
N PHE A 59 15.60 15.40 -14.57
CA PHE A 59 15.54 16.08 -13.28
C PHE A 59 14.52 15.48 -12.33
N LYS A 60 13.35 15.06 -12.82
CA LYS A 60 12.35 14.37 -12.00
C LYS A 60 12.91 13.07 -11.40
N ALA A 61 13.72 12.33 -12.16
CA ALA A 61 14.39 11.12 -11.69
C ALA A 61 15.50 11.44 -10.67
N ALA A 62 16.27 12.51 -10.87
CA ALA A 62 17.31 12.92 -9.92
C ALA A 62 16.73 13.40 -8.58
N VAL A 63 15.67 14.20 -8.63
CA VAL A 63 14.97 14.73 -7.44
C VAL A 63 14.29 13.62 -6.65
N SER A 64 13.68 12.63 -7.33
CA SER A 64 13.06 11.50 -6.62
C SER A 64 14.09 10.64 -5.87
N VAL A 65 15.29 10.45 -6.43
CA VAL A 65 16.38 9.72 -5.77
C VAL A 65 16.92 10.50 -4.57
N ALA A 66 17.04 11.83 -4.67
CA ALA A 66 17.50 12.68 -3.56
C ALA A 66 16.46 12.74 -2.41
N ALA A 67 15.17 12.90 -2.74
CA ALA A 67 14.08 12.91 -1.77
C ALA A 67 13.98 11.57 -1.01
N GLN A 68 14.15 10.45 -1.73
CA GLN A 68 14.15 9.11 -1.12
C GLN A 68 15.33 8.88 -0.17
N ARG A 69 16.50 9.48 -0.45
CA ARG A 69 17.69 9.39 0.42
C ARG A 69 17.56 10.23 1.70
N GLN A 70 16.88 11.37 1.62
CA GLN A 70 16.66 12.23 2.79
C GLN A 70 15.66 11.60 3.78
N ALA A 71 14.59 10.97 3.29
CA ALA A 71 13.65 10.22 4.13
C ALA A 71 14.28 9.01 4.87
N ALA A 72 15.43 8.52 4.43
CA ALA A 72 16.17 7.44 5.09
C ALA A 72 17.11 7.92 6.21
N THR A 73 17.37 9.23 6.34
CA THR A 73 18.35 9.76 7.30
C THR A 73 17.70 10.15 8.64
N ASP A 74 16.41 10.48 8.66
CA ASP A 74 15.70 10.97 9.85
C ASP A 74 15.29 9.87 10.86
N THR A 75 15.53 8.58 10.57
CA THR A 75 15.13 7.46 11.44
C THR A 75 16.19 6.97 12.43
N ASN A 76 17.41 7.54 12.43
CA ASN A 76 18.49 7.12 13.33
C ASN A 76 19.05 8.28 14.18
N SER A 77 18.37 8.60 15.29
CA SER A 77 18.98 9.34 16.42
C SER A 77 19.46 8.37 17.53
N PRO A 78 20.62 8.61 18.19
CA PRO A 78 21.43 7.56 18.80
C PRO A 78 21.23 7.33 20.31
N ALA A 79 20.09 7.70 20.91
CA ALA A 79 19.93 7.68 22.37
C ALA A 79 19.52 6.32 22.98
N VAL A 80 19.25 5.28 22.18
CA VAL A 80 18.77 3.96 22.67
C VAL A 80 19.86 2.86 22.65
N ALA A 81 21.12 3.24 22.42
CA ALA A 81 22.23 2.31 22.20
C ALA A 81 22.55 1.35 23.37
N ALA A 82 22.02 1.57 24.59
CA ALA A 82 22.24 0.67 25.72
C ALA A 82 21.31 -0.57 25.72
N THR A 83 20.23 -0.59 24.93
CA THR A 83 19.37 -1.78 24.73
C THR A 83 19.88 -2.68 23.59
N THR A 84 21.05 -2.36 23.02
CA THR A 84 21.57 -3.04 21.82
C THR A 84 22.30 -4.35 22.14
N ALA A 85 22.83 -4.54 23.35
CA ALA A 85 23.63 -5.73 23.65
C ALA A 85 22.77 -7.02 23.74
N GLU A 86 21.59 -6.96 24.38
CA GLU A 86 20.66 -8.10 24.41
C GLU A 86 19.92 -8.29 23.08
N ALA A 87 19.66 -7.20 22.34
CA ALA A 87 19.09 -7.27 20.99
C ALA A 87 20.04 -7.92 19.97
N VAL A 88 21.36 -7.76 20.12
CA VAL A 88 22.36 -8.39 19.24
C VAL A 88 22.48 -9.90 19.48
N ALA A 89 22.26 -10.36 20.71
CA ALA A 89 22.17 -11.80 21.01
C ALA A 89 20.86 -12.41 20.46
N ALA A 90 19.76 -11.66 20.50
CA ALA A 90 18.50 -12.04 19.85
C ALA A 90 18.62 -12.02 18.30
N ASP A 91 19.36 -11.07 17.72
CA ASP A 91 19.59 -10.95 16.27
C ASP A 91 20.38 -12.12 15.69
N ARG A 92 21.32 -12.70 16.44
CA ARG A 92 22.07 -13.88 15.98
C ARG A 92 21.17 -15.13 15.84
N LYS A 93 20.02 -15.15 16.51
CA LYS A 93 19.01 -16.21 16.35
C LYS A 93 18.01 -15.93 15.22
N ARG A 94 18.08 -14.77 14.57
CA ARG A 94 17.23 -14.42 13.44
C ARG A 94 17.82 -15.07 12.19
N GLY A 95 17.07 -16.00 11.61
CA GLY A 95 17.45 -16.68 10.38
C GLY A 95 17.73 -15.67 9.26
N VAL A 96 18.62 -16.04 8.34
CA VAL A 96 19.08 -15.21 7.21
C VAL A 96 17.92 -14.49 6.49
N LEU A 97 16.73 -15.10 6.40
CA LEU A 97 15.53 -14.50 5.80
C LEU A 97 15.02 -13.23 6.51
N GLU A 98 15.05 -13.14 7.84
CA GLU A 98 14.58 -11.94 8.56
C GLU A 98 15.52 -10.75 8.36
N ARG A 99 16.82 -11.00 8.16
CA ARG A 99 17.83 -9.97 7.88
C ARG A 99 17.65 -9.32 6.51
N PHE A 100 17.03 -10.03 5.56
CA PHE A 100 16.68 -9.49 4.24
C PHE A 100 15.35 -8.72 4.24
N GLY A 101 14.80 -8.40 5.41
CA GLY A 101 13.58 -7.61 5.53
C GLY A 101 12.33 -8.33 5.01
N ILE A 102 12.42 -9.64 4.77
CA ILE A 102 11.25 -10.47 4.56
C ILE A 102 10.66 -10.66 5.95
N PRO A 103 9.47 -10.09 6.25
CA PRO A 103 8.81 -10.42 7.50
C PRO A 103 8.74 -11.93 7.56
N THR A 104 9.10 -12.54 8.69
CA THR A 104 8.68 -13.91 8.94
C THR A 104 7.22 -13.91 8.57
N LEU A 105 6.87 -14.73 7.57
CA LEU A 105 5.49 -15.07 7.31
C LEU A 105 5.08 -15.86 8.54
N ASN A 106 4.91 -15.17 9.67
CA ASN A 106 4.00 -15.60 10.68
C ASN A 106 2.63 -15.44 10.02
N ASN A 107 2.35 -16.44 9.20
CA ASN A 107 1.08 -16.78 8.63
C ASN A 107 0.21 -17.23 9.80
N ASP A 108 0.02 -16.35 10.79
CA ASP A 108 -0.95 -16.52 11.86
C ASP A 108 -2.30 -16.18 11.25
N TRP A 109 -2.72 -17.03 10.31
CA TRP A 109 -4.07 -17.09 9.75
C TRP A 109 -5.13 -17.15 10.86
N ARG A 110 -4.73 -17.58 12.07
CA ARG A 110 -5.53 -17.58 13.30
C ARG A 110 -5.92 -16.17 13.78
N SER A 111 -5.06 -15.18 13.54
CA SER A 111 -5.26 -13.78 13.94
C SER A 111 -5.99 -12.96 12.87
N ALA A 112 -6.24 -13.54 11.70
CA ALA A 112 -6.98 -12.88 10.64
C ALA A 112 -8.49 -12.86 10.94
N PRO A 113 -9.22 -11.79 10.58
CA PRO A 113 -10.64 -11.69 10.83
C PRO A 113 -11.40 -12.76 10.05
N ALA A 114 -12.28 -13.50 10.74
CA ALA A 114 -13.17 -14.45 10.09
C ALA A 114 -14.34 -13.71 9.44
N LEU A 115 -14.72 -14.14 8.23
CA LEU A 115 -15.85 -13.59 7.50
C LEU A 115 -17.13 -14.23 8.04
N LYS A 116 -17.99 -13.43 8.68
CA LYS A 116 -19.32 -13.87 9.14
C LYS A 116 -20.36 -13.40 8.14
N ALA A 117 -21.12 -14.34 7.61
CA ALA A 117 -22.12 -14.09 6.57
C ALA A 117 -23.24 -15.13 6.67
N ARG A 118 -24.40 -14.83 6.09
CA ARG A 118 -25.50 -15.79 5.99
C ARG A 118 -25.48 -16.44 4.62
N ALA A 119 -25.49 -17.76 4.57
CA ALA A 119 -25.61 -18.48 3.32
C ALA A 119 -27.06 -18.42 2.81
N THR A 120 -27.26 -17.84 1.63
CA THR A 120 -28.59 -17.68 1.02
C THR A 120 -29.08 -18.98 0.40
N GLY A 121 -28.16 -19.84 -0.05
CA GLY A 121 -28.48 -21.14 -0.63
C GLY A 121 -27.41 -21.66 -1.59
N TRP A 122 -27.64 -22.86 -2.10
CA TRP A 122 -26.80 -23.49 -3.12
C TRP A 122 -27.01 -22.84 -4.49
N VAL A 123 -25.91 -22.56 -5.18
CA VAL A 123 -25.88 -22.02 -6.56
C VAL A 123 -25.39 -23.07 -7.55
N GLY A 124 -24.64 -24.07 -7.06
CA GLY A 124 -24.16 -25.21 -7.84
C GLY A 124 -23.99 -26.44 -6.96
N GLY A 125 -23.47 -27.54 -7.54
CA GLY A 125 -23.34 -28.82 -6.85
C GLY A 125 -22.42 -28.79 -5.61
N ASN A 126 -21.43 -27.89 -5.58
CA ASN A 126 -20.58 -27.68 -4.42
C ASN A 126 -20.32 -26.19 -4.14
N SER A 127 -21.18 -25.31 -4.67
CA SER A 127 -20.98 -23.85 -4.65
C SER A 127 -22.23 -23.16 -4.11
N PHE A 128 -22.03 -22.16 -3.24
CA PHE A 128 -23.11 -21.50 -2.51
C PHE A 128 -22.92 -19.99 -2.45
N ALA A 129 -24.04 -19.28 -2.36
CA ALA A 129 -24.07 -17.84 -2.27
C ALA A 129 -24.22 -17.38 -0.81
N LEU A 130 -23.62 -16.24 -0.53
CA LEU A 130 -23.74 -15.50 0.70
C LEU A 130 -24.62 -14.27 0.50
N ASP A 131 -25.15 -13.76 1.60
CA ASP A 131 -25.96 -12.54 1.68
C ASP A 131 -25.20 -11.29 1.20
N ASN A 132 -23.87 -11.30 1.30
CA ASN A 132 -22.99 -10.26 0.74
C ASN A 132 -22.78 -10.37 -0.79
N GLY A 133 -23.47 -11.30 -1.46
CA GLY A 133 -23.38 -11.53 -2.90
C GLY A 133 -22.15 -12.32 -3.36
N GLN A 134 -21.29 -12.77 -2.44
CA GLN A 134 -20.14 -13.61 -2.76
C GLN A 134 -20.57 -15.05 -3.03
N VAL A 135 -19.85 -15.72 -3.92
CA VAL A 135 -20.06 -17.15 -4.19
C VAL A 135 -18.80 -17.91 -3.80
N TRP A 136 -19.00 -18.93 -2.98
CA TRP A 136 -17.96 -19.79 -2.44
C TRP A 136 -18.18 -21.23 -2.86
N GLU A 137 -17.10 -21.96 -3.07
CA GLU A 137 -17.13 -23.35 -3.53
C GLU A 137 -16.27 -24.22 -2.63
N GLY A 138 -16.81 -25.37 -2.21
CA GLY A 138 -16.05 -26.39 -1.49
C GLY A 138 -14.99 -27.02 -2.38
N THR A 139 -13.79 -27.26 -1.83
CA THR A 139 -12.82 -28.14 -2.48
C THR A 139 -13.17 -29.61 -2.26
N GLU A 140 -13.94 -29.90 -1.22
CA GLU A 140 -14.50 -31.21 -0.89
C GLU A 140 -16.03 -31.10 -0.89
N PRO A 141 -16.77 -32.19 -1.18
CA PRO A 141 -18.22 -32.20 -1.07
C PRO A 141 -18.64 -31.81 0.34
N ILE A 142 -19.45 -30.76 0.48
CA ILE A 142 -19.96 -30.31 1.77
C ILE A 142 -21.16 -31.20 2.14
N PRO A 143 -21.07 -32.08 3.16
CA PRO A 143 -22.16 -32.99 3.51
C PRO A 143 -23.26 -32.32 4.36
N PHE A 144 -23.20 -31.00 4.54
CA PHE A 144 -24.06 -30.23 5.44
C PHE A 144 -25.00 -29.32 4.67
N GLU A 145 -26.22 -29.19 5.17
CA GLU A 145 -27.17 -28.19 4.69
C GLU A 145 -26.69 -26.80 5.13
N ILE A 146 -26.38 -25.91 4.18
CA ILE A 146 -25.90 -24.54 4.46
C ILE A 146 -26.95 -23.47 4.17
N ALA A 147 -28.01 -23.78 3.43
CA ALA A 147 -29.03 -22.80 3.06
C ALA A 147 -29.70 -22.21 4.31
N GLY A 148 -29.70 -20.88 4.41
CA GLY A 148 -30.29 -20.13 5.52
C GLY A 148 -29.47 -20.12 6.81
N ARG A 149 -28.26 -20.67 6.82
CA ARG A 149 -27.41 -20.74 8.04
C ARG A 149 -26.39 -19.61 8.10
N ASP A 150 -26.07 -19.24 9.34
CA ASP A 150 -24.95 -18.35 9.60
C ASP A 150 -23.63 -19.14 9.53
N ILE A 151 -22.73 -18.65 8.68
CA ILE A 151 -21.45 -19.27 8.42
C ILE A 151 -20.30 -18.33 8.81
N GLU A 152 -19.18 -18.94 9.16
CA GLU A 152 -17.94 -18.25 9.47
C GLU A 152 -16.80 -18.83 8.64
N ILE A 153 -16.21 -18.01 7.78
CA ILE A 153 -15.11 -18.41 6.89
C ILE A 153 -13.81 -17.86 7.44
N GLN A 154 -12.94 -18.76 7.89
CA GLN A 154 -11.63 -18.41 8.43
C GLN A 154 -10.54 -18.66 7.38
N PRO A 155 -9.62 -17.72 7.12
CA PRO A 155 -8.49 -17.98 6.25
C PRO A 155 -7.58 -19.07 6.85
N ARG A 156 -7.02 -19.93 6.01
CA ARG A 156 -6.04 -20.96 6.37
C ARG A 156 -4.78 -20.82 5.52
N PRO A 157 -3.64 -21.40 5.94
CA PRO A 157 -2.45 -21.47 5.12
C PRO A 157 -2.73 -22.13 3.76
N ALA A 158 -1.89 -21.84 2.77
CA ALA A 158 -2.02 -22.39 1.41
C ALA A 158 -3.30 -21.98 0.67
N GLY A 159 -3.85 -20.80 0.98
CA GLY A 159 -4.94 -20.19 0.20
C GLY A 159 -6.29 -20.89 0.31
N ALA A 160 -6.45 -21.78 1.29
CA ALA A 160 -7.74 -22.38 1.61
C ALA A 160 -8.46 -21.59 2.69
N PHE A 161 -9.78 -21.74 2.75
CA PHE A 161 -10.59 -21.15 3.81
C PHE A 161 -11.38 -22.24 4.51
N ALA A 162 -11.50 -22.19 5.83
CA ALA A 162 -12.28 -23.16 6.61
C ALA A 162 -13.69 -22.62 6.87
N LEU A 163 -14.71 -23.40 6.54
CA LEU A 163 -16.13 -23.05 6.68
C LEU A 163 -16.74 -23.60 7.98
N SER A 164 -16.92 -22.77 9.00
CA SER A 164 -17.69 -23.14 10.20
C SER A 164 -19.17 -22.80 10.03
N ILE A 165 -20.06 -23.66 10.54
CA ILE A 165 -21.52 -23.49 10.44
C ILE A 165 -22.07 -23.38 11.87
N GLU A 166 -22.77 -22.28 12.20
CA GLU A 166 -23.39 -22.07 13.52
C GLU A 166 -22.40 -22.24 14.70
N GLY A 167 -21.14 -21.80 14.53
CA GLY A 167 -20.09 -21.94 15.55
C GLY A 167 -19.57 -23.37 15.74
N LYS A 168 -20.08 -24.36 14.99
CA LYS A 168 -19.47 -25.69 14.90
C LYS A 168 -18.32 -25.63 13.90
N ASN A 169 -17.12 -25.97 14.37
CA ASN A 169 -15.90 -26.00 13.57
C ASN A 169 -15.95 -27.14 12.56
N THR A 170 -16.65 -26.91 11.47
CA THR A 170 -16.66 -27.75 10.29
C THR A 170 -15.40 -27.39 9.51
N THR A 171 -14.35 -28.22 9.53
CA THR A 171 -13.09 -27.87 8.85
C THR A 171 -13.18 -28.18 7.35
N VAL A 172 -14.25 -27.74 6.67
CA VAL A 172 -14.37 -27.90 5.22
C VAL A 172 -13.65 -26.76 4.51
N ARG A 173 -12.81 -27.12 3.54
CA ARG A 173 -12.04 -26.17 2.75
C ARG A 173 -12.90 -25.59 1.63
N VAL A 174 -12.96 -24.26 1.55
CA VAL A 174 -13.69 -23.52 0.51
C VAL A 174 -12.77 -22.54 -0.20
N ARG A 175 -13.13 -22.19 -1.43
CA ARG A 175 -12.49 -21.17 -2.27
C ARG A 175 -13.53 -20.18 -2.75
N ARG A 176 -13.15 -18.90 -2.88
CA ARG A 176 -14.03 -17.90 -3.47
C ARG A 176 -14.03 -18.02 -4.99
N VAL A 177 -15.21 -18.03 -5.60
CA VAL A 177 -15.40 -18.10 -7.05
C VAL A 177 -15.89 -16.77 -7.61
N LYS A 178 -16.68 -16.00 -6.85
CA LYS A 178 -17.23 -14.70 -7.26
C LYS A 178 -17.28 -13.71 -6.09
#